data_AF-G2YEY1-F1
#
_entry.id   AF-G2YEY1-F1
#
_cell.length_a   1.000
_cell.length_b   1.000
_cell.length_c   1.000
_cell.angle_alpha   90.00
_cell.angle_beta   90.00
_cell.angle_gamma   90.00
#
_symmetry.space_group_name_H-M   'P 1'
#
loop_
_entity.id
_entity.type
_entity.pdbx_description
1 polymer ?
#
loop_
_entity_poly.entity_id
_entity_poly.type
_entity_poly.pdbx_seq_one_letter_code
_entity_poly.pdbx_strand_id
1 'polypeptide(L)'
;MRYVYAHFPINVNVEKGPEDIPVVEIRNFIGEKIVRKVQMREGVAVEPSKNVKDELQLSGNSLEDVSQCAADIQQICRVRNKDIRKFLDGLYVSEKGNIDEE
;
A
#
# COMPACT_ATOMS: atom_id res chain seq x y z
N MET A 1 3.53 4.92 -3.81
CA MET A 1 4.16 3.84 -2.99
C MET A 1 4.58 2.71 -3.91
N ARG A 2 5.71 2.03 -3.66
CA ARG A 2 6.24 0.96 -4.52
C ARG A 2 6.27 -0.38 -3.80
N TYR A 3 5.97 -1.45 -4.53
CA TYR A 3 6.07 -2.81 -4.03
C TYR A 3 7.49 -3.31 -4.22
N VAL A 4 8.08 -3.81 -3.15
CA VAL A 4 9.42 -4.39 -3.16
C VAL A 4 9.28 -5.85 -2.79
N TYR A 5 9.78 -6.74 -3.65
CA TYR A 5 9.79 -8.16 -3.43
C TYR A 5 10.98 -8.81 -4.14
N ALA A 6 11.52 -9.88 -3.55
CA ALA A 6 12.63 -10.61 -4.16
C ALA A 6 12.17 -11.85 -4.94
N HIS A 7 11.29 -12.66 -4.35
CA HIS A 7 10.89 -13.96 -4.91
C HIS A 7 9.39 -14.14 -5.04
N PHE A 8 8.62 -13.74 -4.03
CA PHE A 8 7.17 -13.88 -4.03
C PHE A 8 6.52 -12.58 -4.54
N PRO A 9 5.85 -12.58 -5.70
CA PRO A 9 5.16 -11.39 -6.20
C PRO A 9 4.04 -10.99 -5.24
N ILE A 10 3.98 -9.71 -4.90
CA ILE A 10 2.95 -9.15 -4.03
C ILE A 10 1.76 -8.72 -4.89
N ASN A 11 0.58 -9.25 -4.60
CA ASN A 11 -0.65 -8.87 -5.29
C ASN A 11 -1.43 -7.90 -4.40
N VAL A 12 -1.68 -6.69 -4.92
CA VAL A 12 -2.44 -5.65 -4.22
C VAL A 12 -3.73 -5.40 -4.99
N ASN A 13 -4.86 -5.56 -4.31
CA ASN A 13 -6.18 -5.28 -4.84
C ASN A 13 -6.83 -4.16 -4.03
N VAL A 14 -7.64 -3.34 -4.69
CA VAL A 14 -8.46 -2.32 -4.04
C VAL A 14 -9.92 -2.76 -4.16
N GLU A 15 -10.54 -3.06 -3.03
CA GLU A 15 -11.97 -3.38 -2.93
C GLU A 15 -12.75 -2.17 -2.42
N LYS A 16 -14.04 -2.09 -2.78
CA LYS A 16 -14.96 -1.12 -2.20
C LYS A 16 -15.49 -1.67 -0.89
N GLY A 17 -15.14 -1.01 0.21
CA GLY A 17 -15.60 -1.35 1.55
C GLY A 17 -16.99 -0.79 1.86
N PRO A 18 -17.41 -0.88 3.13
CA PRO A 18 -18.63 -0.23 3.61
C PRO A 18 -18.54 1.28 3.39
N GLU A 19 -19.66 1.92 3.07
CA GLU A 19 -19.74 3.38 2.90
C GLU A 19 -18.82 3.93 1.78
N ASP A 20 -18.55 3.11 0.75
CA ASP A 20 -17.65 3.43 -0.37
C ASP A 20 -16.20 3.76 0.04
N ILE A 21 -15.81 3.41 1.28
CA ILE A 21 -14.44 3.57 1.77
C ILE A 21 -13.56 2.47 1.14
N PRO A 22 -12.48 2.81 0.44
CA PRO A 22 -11.63 1.82 -0.19
C PRO A 22 -10.91 0.95 0.85
N VAL A 23 -10.80 -0.34 0.55
CA VAL A 23 -10.07 -1.34 1.34
C VAL A 23 -8.96 -1.92 0.48
N VAL A 24 -7.72 -1.79 0.93
CA VAL A 24 -6.55 -2.35 0.24
C VAL A 24 -6.30 -3.76 0.77
N GLU A 25 -6.35 -4.74 -0.12
CA GLU A 25 -5.99 -6.12 0.16
C GLU A 25 -4.61 -6.45 -0.38
N ILE A 26 -3.74 -6.98 0.48
CA ILE A 26 -2.39 -7.40 0.14
C ILE A 26 -2.31 -8.92 0.29
N ARG A 27 -1.98 -9.60 -0.80
CA ARG A 27 -1.94 -11.06 -0.91
C ARG A 27 -0.53 -11.53 -1.26
N ASN A 28 -0.22 -12.77 -0.87
CA ASN A 28 1.04 -13.45 -1.18
C ASN A 28 2.30 -12.72 -0.67
N PHE A 29 2.17 -11.88 0.35
CA PHE A 29 3.32 -11.23 1.00
C PHE A 29 4.24 -12.31 1.60
N ILE A 30 5.50 -12.36 1.16
CA ILE A 30 6.51 -13.39 1.51
C ILE A 30 6.02 -14.85 1.37
N GLY A 31 5.02 -15.10 0.51
CA GLY A 31 4.41 -16.42 0.34
C GLY A 31 3.38 -16.80 1.42
N GLU A 32 2.90 -15.84 2.21
CA GLU A 32 1.85 -16.07 3.18
C GLU A 32 0.49 -16.35 2.52
N LYS A 33 -0.28 -17.25 3.15
CA LYS A 33 -1.69 -17.52 2.76
C LYS A 33 -2.67 -16.49 3.32
N ILE A 34 -2.23 -15.66 4.26
CA ILE A 34 -3.07 -14.67 4.93
C ILE A 34 -3.27 -13.48 3.99
N VAL A 35 -4.51 -13.03 3.85
CA VAL A 35 -4.83 -11.77 3.17
C VAL A 35 -4.77 -10.65 4.20
N ARG A 36 -3.83 -9.72 4.03
CA ARG A 36 -3.72 -8.54 4.89
C ARG A 36 -4.65 -7.47 4.32
N LYS A 37 -5.55 -6.92 5.14
CA LYS A 37 -6.51 -5.88 4.72
C LYS A 37 -6.23 -4.60 5.48
N VAL A 38 -6.25 -3.47 4.77
CA VAL A 38 -6.15 -2.13 5.36
C VAL A 38 -7.35 -1.33 4.88
N GLN A 39 -8.20 -0.92 5.81
CA GLN A 39 -9.29 0.00 5.51
C GLN A 39 -8.71 1.41 5.43
N MET A 40 -9.00 2.12 4.34
CA MET A 40 -8.57 3.50 4.18
C MET A 40 -9.44 4.42 5.05
N ARG A 41 -8.97 5.65 5.24
CA ARG A 41 -9.73 6.72 5.89
C ARG A 41 -10.66 7.39 4.88
N GLU A 42 -11.68 8.05 5.41
CA GLU A 42 -12.64 8.78 4.58
C GLU A 42 -11.95 9.88 3.75
N GLY A 43 -12.37 10.04 2.50
CA GLY A 43 -11.80 11.04 1.59
C GLY A 43 -10.42 10.68 0.99
N VAL A 44 -9.88 9.50 1.29
CA VAL A 44 -8.65 8.98 0.66
C VAL A 44 -9.02 8.02 -0.47
N ALA A 45 -8.66 8.39 -1.69
CA ALA A 45 -8.75 7.52 -2.85
C ALA A 45 -7.45 6.72 -3.02
N VAL A 46 -7.58 5.48 -3.49
CA VAL A 46 -6.45 4.59 -3.71
C VAL A 46 -6.59 3.91 -5.05
N GLU A 47 -5.57 4.05 -5.89
CA GLU A 47 -5.56 3.46 -7.23
C GLU A 47 -4.18 2.85 -7.54
N PRO A 48 -4.13 1.66 -8.17
CA PRO A 48 -2.88 1.17 -8.75
C PRO A 48 -2.49 2.03 -9.95
N SER A 49 -1.21 2.41 -10.04
CA SER A 49 -0.71 3.21 -11.16
C SER A 49 -0.86 2.45 -12.47
N LYS A 50 -1.36 3.13 -13.51
CA LYS A 50 -1.50 2.55 -14.86
C LYS A 50 -0.19 2.53 -15.63
N ASN A 51 0.69 3.49 -15.34
CA ASN A 51 1.91 3.72 -16.11
C ASN A 51 3.13 3.04 -15.49
N VAL A 52 3.14 2.90 -14.16
CA VAL A 52 4.26 2.31 -13.44
C VAL A 52 3.82 1.00 -12.81
N LYS A 53 4.52 -0.07 -13.19
CA LYS A 53 4.28 -1.39 -12.61
C LYS A 53 4.61 -1.38 -11.11
N ASP A 54 3.79 -2.10 -10.34
CA ASP A 54 4.01 -2.34 -8.91
C ASP A 54 4.04 -1.04 -8.09
N GLU A 55 3.13 -0.13 -8.42
CA GLU A 55 2.95 1.16 -7.75
C GLU A 55 1.49 1.37 -7.32
N LEU A 56 1.32 1.82 -6.08
CA LEU A 56 0.04 2.25 -5.50
C LEU A 56 0.08 3.74 -5.24
N GLN A 57 -0.95 4.44 -5.73
CA GLN A 57 -1.12 5.87 -5.54
C GLN A 57 -2.24 6.10 -4.53
N LEU A 58 -1.97 6.97 -3.55
CA LEU A 58 -2.94 7.43 -2.59
C LEU A 58 -3.11 8.92 -2.79
N SER A 59 -4.35 9.36 -2.93
CA SER A 59 -4.70 10.77 -3.13
C SER A 59 -5.84 11.16 -2.20
N GLY A 60 -5.89 12.43 -1.82
CA GLY A 60 -6.90 12.95 -0.92
C GLY A 60 -6.58 14.37 -0.48
N ASN A 61 -7.58 15.07 0.04
CA ASN A 61 -7.45 16.47 0.44
C ASN A 61 -6.76 16.63 1.80
N SER A 62 -6.92 15.64 2.69
CA SER A 62 -6.31 15.64 4.02
C SER A 62 -4.94 14.96 3.99
N LEU A 63 -3.87 15.74 4.17
CA LEU A 63 -2.50 15.21 4.20
C LEU A 63 -2.30 14.21 5.36
N GLU A 64 -2.93 14.45 6.50
CA GLU A 64 -2.85 13.58 7.68
C GLU A 64 -3.44 12.21 7.38
N ASP A 65 -4.64 12.18 6.80
CA ASP A 65 -5.32 10.93 6.51
C ASP A 65 -4.63 10.14 5.40
N VAL A 66 -4.18 10.81 4.33
CA VAL A 66 -3.40 10.18 3.25
C VAL A 66 -2.09 9.60 3.80
N SER A 67 -1.36 10.39 4.61
CA SER A 67 -0.08 9.95 5.19
C SER A 67 -0.27 8.79 6.17
N GLN A 68 -1.33 8.81 6.96
CA GLN A 68 -1.64 7.74 7.91
C GLN A 68 -2.02 6.45 7.17
N CYS A 69 -2.85 6.52 6.12
CA CYS A 69 -3.18 5.36 5.30
C CYS A 69 -1.92 4.74 4.66
N ALA A 70 -1.03 5.57 4.13
CA ALA A 70 0.25 5.10 3.58
C ALA A 70 1.13 4.41 4.65
N ALA A 71 1.15 4.97 5.87
CA ALA A 71 1.87 4.37 7.00
C ALA A 71 1.27 3.03 7.43
N ASP A 72 -0.06 2.91 7.49
CA ASP A 72 -0.76 1.69 7.87
C ASP A 72 -0.48 0.55 6.87
N ILE A 73 -0.47 0.85 5.57
CA ILE A 73 -0.08 -0.08 4.50
C ILE A 73 1.38 -0.55 4.67
N GLN A 74 2.30 0.36 4.97
CA GLN A 74 3.70 0.00 5.14
C GLN A 74 3.92 -0.84 6.42
N GLN A 75 3.30 -0.46 7.53
CA GLN A 75 3.45 -1.15 8.81
C GLN A 75 2.82 -2.54 8.77
N ILE A 76 1.65 -2.69 8.13
CA ILE A 76 1.03 -4.00 8.01
C ILE A 76 1.92 -4.95 7.22
N CYS A 77 2.81 -4.49 6.33
CA CYS A 77 3.74 -5.32 5.56
C CYS A 77 5.12 -5.48 6.20
N ARG A 78 5.24 -5.31 7.52
CA ARG A 78 6.50 -5.57 8.22
C ARG A 78 6.80 -7.07 8.28
N VAL A 79 8.00 -7.45 7.81
CA VAL A 79 8.52 -8.81 7.96
C VAL A 79 8.81 -9.10 9.43
N ARG A 80 8.36 -10.27 9.92
CA ARG A 80 8.61 -10.75 11.30
C ARG A 80 9.48 -11.99 11.29
N ASN A 81 10.26 -12.20 12.35
CA ASN A 81 11.07 -13.42 12.58
C ASN A 81 12.05 -13.74 11.42
N LYS A 82 12.59 -12.70 10.77
CA LYS A 82 13.61 -12.74 9.70
C LYS A 82 14.52 -11.51 9.83
N ASP A 83 15.70 -11.56 9.22
CA ASP A 83 16.59 -10.39 9.15
C ASP A 83 16.08 -9.40 8.09
N ILE A 84 15.58 -8.26 8.56
CA ILE A 84 15.00 -7.19 7.73
C ILE A 84 16.04 -6.52 6.81
N ARG A 85 17.34 -6.72 7.04
CA ARG A 85 18.41 -6.17 6.18
C ARG A 85 18.60 -7.01 4.92
N LYS A 86 18.12 -8.26 4.93
CA LYS A 86 18.16 -9.18 3.79
C LYS A 86 16.79 -9.38 3.16
N PHE A 87 15.75 -9.49 4.00
CA PHE A 87 14.36 -9.58 3.58
C PHE A 87 13.76 -8.18 3.59
N LEU A 88 14.03 -7.44 2.51
CA LEU A 88 13.57 -6.06 2.33
C LEU A 88 12.15 -5.97 1.74
N ASP A 89 11.50 -7.11 1.48
CA ASP A 89 10.16 -7.21 0.92
C ASP A 89 9.15 -6.38 1.74
N GLY A 90 8.34 -5.58 1.05
CA GLY A 90 7.44 -4.62 1.68
C GLY A 90 6.80 -3.64 0.69
N LEU A 91 5.94 -2.76 1.20
CA LEU A 91 5.40 -1.63 0.45
C LEU A 91 5.95 -0.35 1.08
N TYR A 92 6.63 0.48 0.29
CA TYR A 92 7.31 1.68 0.79
C TYR A 92 6.80 2.94 0.09
N VAL A 93 6.80 4.05 0.81
CA VAL A 93 6.56 5.37 0.21
C VAL A 93 7.77 5.76 -0.64
N SER A 94 7.55 5.88 -1.94
CA SER A 94 8.58 6.26 -2.93
C SER A 94 8.71 7.77 -3.07
N GLU A 95 7.59 8.47 -3.06
CA GLU A 95 7.49 9.91 -3.30
C GLU A 95 6.28 10.47 -2.56
N LYS A 96 6.34 11.77 -2.27
CA LYS A 96 5.24 12.58 -1.74
C LYS A 96 5.19 13.87 -2.54
N GLY A 97 4.02 14.24 -3.02
CA GLY A 97 3.83 15.43 -3.84
C GLY A 97 2.37 15.86 -3.90
N ASN A 98 2.11 16.88 -4.70
CA ASN A 98 0.77 17.37 -4.99
C ASN A 98 0.17 16.60 -6.17
N ILE A 99 -1.15 16.63 -6.30
CA ILE A 99 -1.86 16.00 -7.43
C ILE A 99 -1.65 16.83 -8.70
N ASP A 100 -1.78 18.15 -8.59
CA ASP A 100 -1.50 19.09 -9.66
C ASP A 100 -0.11 19.71 -9.43
N GLU A 101 0.73 19.66 -10.47
CA GLU A 101 2.01 20.37 -10.50
C GLU A 101 1.74 21.82 -10.93
N GLU A 102 2.10 22.79 -10.07
CA GLU A 102 2.13 24.23 -10.44
C GLU A 102 3.29 24.56 -11.37
#